data_AF-A0A932RSP3-F1
#
_entry.id   AF-A0A932RSP3-F1
#
_cell.length_a   1.000
_cell.length_b   1.000
_cell.length_c   1.000
_cell.angle_alpha   90.00
_cell.angle_beta   90.00
_cell.angle_gamma   90.00
#
_symmetry.space_group_name_H-M   'P 1'
#
loop_
_entity.id
_entity.type
_entity.pdbx_description
1 polymer ?
#
loop_
_entity_poly.entity_id
_entity_poly.type
_entity_poly.pdbx_seq_one_letter_code
_entity_poly.pdbx_strand_id
1 'polypeptide(L)'
;MFENEKQMFPCPVCGQPKEIRTTKKKKPYIVCDSCAIQMFVRGRAGIEAFQRLADRAHGEDVWKRIAGLEKRYRLTCPDCGHSFWIEKDLLKTSWVDGSLEGFRCPQQSCEAVVKWE
;
A
#
# COMPACT_ATOMS: atom_id res chain seq x y z
N MET A 1 -33.42 -0.13 -2.28
CA MET A 1 -32.48 0.39 -3.30
C MET A 1 -31.15 0.54 -2.60
N PHE A 2 -30.21 -0.39 -2.81
CA PHE A 2 -28.87 -0.28 -2.22
C PHE A 2 -28.08 0.66 -3.14
N GLU A 3 -27.61 1.78 -2.59
CA GLU A 3 -26.61 2.61 -3.28
C GLU A 3 -25.46 1.69 -3.71
N ASN A 4 -25.07 1.75 -4.98
CA ASN A 4 -23.92 1.02 -5.50
C ASN A 4 -22.68 1.47 -4.74
N GLU A 5 -22.33 0.78 -3.66
CA GLU A 5 -21.06 0.99 -2.97
C GLU A 5 -19.95 0.87 -4.02
N LYS A 6 -19.18 1.95 -4.15
CA LYS A 6 -18.07 2.00 -5.08
C LYS A 6 -17.06 0.94 -4.66
N GLN A 7 -16.83 -0.05 -5.52
CA GLN A 7 -15.84 -1.08 -5.25
C GLN A 7 -14.45 -0.46 -5.19
N MET A 8 -13.69 -0.84 -4.16
CA MET A 8 -12.36 -0.32 -3.91
C MET A 8 -11.31 -1.42 -4.12
N PHE A 9 -10.12 -1.03 -4.58
CA PHE A 9 -8.99 -1.93 -4.73
C PHE A 9 -7.71 -1.24 -4.26
N PRO A 10 -6.78 -1.96 -3.60
CA PRO A 10 -5.55 -1.37 -3.10
C PRO A 10 -4.62 -0.96 -4.24
N CYS A 11 -4.03 0.22 -4.13
CA CYS A 11 -2.92 0.62 -4.98
C CYS A 11 -1.76 -0.38 -4.80
N PRO A 12 -1.18 -0.96 -5.87
CA PRO A 12 -0.07 -1.91 -5.74
C PRO A 12 1.23 -1.27 -5.23
N VAL A 13 1.31 0.05 -5.13
CA VAL A 13 2.48 0.78 -4.61
C VAL A 13 2.29 1.16 -3.15
N CYS A 14 1.25 1.93 -2.84
CA CYS A 14 1.06 2.46 -1.49
C CYS A 14 0.03 1.70 -0.64
N GLY A 15 -0.63 0.69 -1.20
CA GLY A 15 -1.68 -0.09 -0.51
C GLY A 15 -3.00 0.67 -0.30
N GLN A 16 -3.03 1.99 -0.50
CA GLN A 16 -4.20 2.83 -0.22
C GLN A 16 -5.40 2.45 -1.09
N PRO A 17 -6.64 2.57 -0.56
CA PRO A 17 -7.85 2.28 -1.30
C PRO A 17 -8.03 3.24 -2.47
N LYS A 18 -8.30 2.67 -3.65
CA LYS A 18 -8.65 3.42 -4.85
C LYS A 18 -9.93 2.87 -5.47
N GLU A 19 -10.76 3.78 -5.93
CA GLU A 19 -12.01 3.42 -6.62
C GLU A 19 -11.70 2.63 -7.89
N ILE A 20 -12.37 1.49 -8.05
CA ILE A 20 -12.39 0.74 -9.31
C ILE A 20 -13.28 1.50 -10.27
N ARG A 21 -12.67 2.10 -11.30
CA ARG A 21 -13.38 2.82 -12.35
C ARG A 21 -13.59 1.91 -13.55
N THR A 22 -14.59 2.25 -14.36
CA THR A 22 -14.92 1.49 -15.56
C THR A 22 -14.88 2.38 -16.80
N THR A 23 -14.21 1.93 -17.86
CA THR A 23 -14.23 2.63 -19.15
C THR A 23 -15.59 2.51 -19.84
N LYS A 24 -15.85 3.31 -20.89
CA LYS A 24 -17.06 3.17 -21.74
C LYS A 24 -17.26 1.75 -22.29
N LYS A 25 -16.18 0.98 -22.48
CA LYS A 25 -16.19 -0.42 -22.95
C LYS A 25 -16.25 -1.46 -21.81
N LYS A 26 -16.68 -1.05 -20.60
CA LYS A 26 -16.78 -1.91 -19.42
C LYS A 26 -15.47 -2.57 -19.00
N LYS A 27 -14.33 -1.88 -19.21
CA LYS A 27 -13.00 -2.36 -18.77
C LYS A 27 -12.59 -1.67 -17.47
N PRO A 28 -12.27 -2.42 -16.40
CA PRO A 28 -11.91 -1.82 -15.14
C PRO A 28 -10.50 -1.23 -15.16
N TYR A 29 -10.31 -0.17 -14.39
CA TYR A 29 -9.03 0.50 -14.20
C TYR A 29 -9.00 1.28 -12.89
N ILE A 30 -7.79 1.54 -12.41
CA ILE A 30 -7.51 2.25 -11.15
C ILE A 30 -6.46 3.32 -11.41
N VAL A 31 -6.59 4.46 -10.73
CA VAL A 31 -5.64 5.59 -10.80
C VAL A 31 -5.20 5.95 -9.39
N CYS A 32 -3.91 6.18 -9.18
CA CYS A 32 -3.37 6.71 -7.94
C CYS A 32 -2.39 7.85 -8.22
N ASP A 33 -2.88 9.09 -8.14
CA ASP A 33 -2.11 10.29 -8.47
C ASP A 33 -0.89 10.47 -7.57
N SER A 34 -1.03 10.20 -6.26
CA SER A 34 0.08 10.29 -5.30
C SER A 34 1.23 9.31 -5.57
N CYS A 35 0.97 8.24 -6.33
CA CYS A 35 1.99 7.27 -6.73
C CYS A 35 2.32 7.38 -8.24
N ALA A 36 1.69 8.31 -8.96
CA ALA A 36 1.79 8.45 -10.41
C ALA A 36 1.57 7.15 -11.19
N ILE A 37 0.65 6.28 -10.72
CA ILE A 37 0.33 5.01 -11.40
C ILE A 37 -1.11 4.96 -11.94
N GLN A 38 -1.26 4.18 -13.01
CA GLN A 38 -2.55 3.76 -13.53
C GLN A 38 -2.51 2.26 -13.86
N MET A 39 -3.45 1.50 -13.30
CA MET A 39 -3.56 0.07 -13.54
C MET A 39 -4.78 -0.23 -14.42
N PHE A 40 -4.55 -1.00 -15.48
CA PHE A 40 -5.57 -1.42 -16.42
C PHE A 40 -5.71 -2.93 -16.42
N VAL A 41 -6.91 -3.44 -16.10
CA VAL A 41 -7.17 -4.88 -16.23
C VAL A 41 -7.76 -5.15 -17.61
N ARG A 42 -7.21 -6.14 -18.30
CA ARG A 42 -7.53 -6.49 -19.68
C ARG A 42 -7.66 -8.00 -19.84
N GLY A 43 -8.23 -8.42 -20.96
CA GLY A 43 -8.55 -9.82 -21.22
C GLY A 43 -9.75 -10.32 -20.39
N ARG A 44 -10.56 -11.20 -20.97
CA ARG A 44 -11.78 -11.70 -20.30
C ARG A 44 -11.44 -12.40 -18.97
N ALA A 45 -10.51 -13.36 -18.99
CA ALA A 45 -10.10 -14.11 -17.81
C ALA A 45 -9.55 -13.20 -16.70
N GLY A 46 -8.72 -12.21 -17.06
CA GLY A 46 -8.16 -11.25 -16.10
C GLY A 46 -9.23 -10.36 -15.46
N ILE A 47 -10.18 -9.89 -16.25
CA ILE A 47 -11.30 -9.07 -15.76
C ILE A 47 -12.19 -9.88 -14.80
N GLU A 48 -12.52 -11.12 -15.15
CA GLU A 48 -13.31 -11.99 -14.27
C GLU A 48 -12.58 -12.31 -12.96
N ALA A 49 -11.27 -12.57 -13.01
CA ALA A 49 -10.46 -12.80 -11.81
C ALA A 49 -10.40 -11.55 -10.93
N PHE A 50 -10.22 -10.38 -11.53
CA PHE A 50 -10.20 -9.11 -10.81
C PHE A 50 -11.53 -8.80 -10.13
N GLN A 51 -12.66 -9.04 -10.81
CA GLN A 51 -13.99 -8.84 -10.22
C GLN A 51 -14.20 -9.74 -8.99
N ARG A 52 -13.84 -11.03 -9.09
CA ARG A 52 -13.91 -11.95 -7.94
C ARG A 52 -13.06 -11.47 -6.75
N LEU A 53 -11.89 -10.89 -7.01
CA LEU A 53 -11.05 -10.31 -5.95
C LEU A 53 -11.68 -9.07 -5.33
N ALA A 54 -12.25 -8.17 -6.13
CA ALA A 54 -12.92 -6.96 -5.65
C ALA A 54 -14.17 -7.30 -4.81
N ASP A 55 -14.95 -8.29 -5.25
CA ASP A 55 -16.13 -8.76 -4.51
C ASP A 55 -15.73 -9.39 -3.16
N ARG A 56 -14.65 -10.19 -3.15
CA ARG A 56 -14.09 -10.76 -1.92
C ARG A 56 -13.51 -9.72 -0.98
N ALA A 57 -12.90 -8.65 -1.49
CA ALA A 57 -12.29 -7.62 -0.67
C ALA A 57 -13.30 -6.92 0.25
N HIS A 58 -14.56 -6.82 -0.17
CA HIS A 58 -15.67 -6.35 0.68
C HIS A 58 -16.00 -7.33 1.82
N GLY A 59 -15.84 -8.64 1.61
CA GLY A 59 -16.21 -9.68 2.58
C GLY A 59 -15.09 -10.17 3.50
N GLU A 60 -13.83 -10.10 3.09
CA GLU A 60 -12.67 -10.63 3.83
C GLU A 60 -11.86 -9.56 4.58
N ASP A 61 -12.35 -8.32 4.63
CA ASP A 61 -11.74 -7.20 5.35
C ASP A 61 -10.26 -6.99 4.96
N VAL A 62 -10.00 -7.00 3.65
CA VAL A 62 -8.66 -6.76 3.08
C VAL A 62 -8.06 -5.45 3.61
N TRP A 63 -8.91 -4.46 3.89
CA TRP A 63 -8.51 -3.20 4.50
C TRP A 63 -8.02 -3.35 5.93
N LYS A 64 -8.69 -4.13 6.79
CA LYS A 64 -8.15 -4.47 8.12
C LYS A 64 -6.85 -5.25 8.04
N ARG A 65 -6.68 -6.13 7.04
CA ARG A 65 -5.41 -6.82 6.83
C ARG A 65 -4.29 -5.86 6.42
N ILE A 66 -4.55 -4.96 5.47
CA ILE A 66 -3.60 -3.93 5.05
C ILE A 66 -3.30 -2.97 6.21
N ALA A 67 -4.31 -2.47 6.92
CA ALA A 67 -4.14 -1.62 8.10
C ALA A 67 -3.33 -2.33 9.20
N GLY A 68 -3.55 -3.62 9.42
CA GLY A 68 -2.77 -4.43 10.35
C GLY A 68 -1.32 -4.66 9.90
N LEU A 69 -1.03 -4.60 8.59
CA LEU A 69 0.34 -4.61 8.07
C LEU A 69 0.98 -3.23 8.17
N GLU A 70 0.28 -2.16 7.77
CA GLU A 70 0.76 -0.78 7.88
C GLU A 70 1.12 -0.44 9.32
N LYS A 71 0.27 -0.78 10.30
CA LYS A 71 0.56 -0.55 11.72
C LYS A 71 1.86 -1.22 12.20
N ARG A 72 2.25 -2.35 11.60
CA ARG A 72 3.42 -3.14 12.03
C ARG A 72 4.69 -2.81 11.26
N TYR A 73 4.54 -2.41 10.00
CA TYR A 73 5.65 -2.39 9.05
C TYR A 73 5.78 -1.08 8.27
N ARG A 74 4.90 -0.11 8.48
CA ARG A 74 5.01 1.22 7.86
C ARG A 74 5.37 2.24 8.93
N LEU A 75 6.55 2.83 8.80
CA LEU A 75 7.06 3.86 9.69
C LEU A 75 6.89 5.24 9.06
N THR A 76 6.73 6.26 9.90
CA THR A 76 6.78 7.66 9.50
C THR A 76 7.97 8.32 10.19
N CYS A 77 8.88 8.88 9.39
CA CYS A 77 10.05 9.59 9.91
C CYS A 77 9.61 10.86 10.67
N PRO A 78 9.99 11.03 11.95
CA PRO A 78 9.62 12.23 12.71
C PRO A 78 10.30 13.50 12.19
N ASP A 79 11.48 13.37 11.58
CA ASP A 79 12.29 14.51 11.17
C ASP A 79 11.82 15.12 9.83
N CYS A 80 11.45 14.27 8.86
CA CYS A 80 11.07 14.72 7.51
C CYS A 80 9.62 14.37 7.11
N GLY A 81 8.88 13.65 7.95
CA GLY A 81 7.51 13.22 7.68
C GLY A 81 7.35 12.12 6.62
N HIS A 82 8.45 11.67 6.01
CA HIS A 82 8.40 10.63 4.98
C HIS A 82 7.93 9.29 5.57
N SER A 83 6.94 8.67 4.94
CA SER A 83 6.41 7.38 5.36
C SER A 83 6.91 6.26 4.44
N PHE A 84 7.51 5.24 5.02
CA PHE A 84 8.18 4.15 4.30
C PHE A 84 7.89 2.80 4.93
N TRP A 85 8.00 1.74 4.14
CA TRP A 85 7.90 0.37 4.64
C TRP A 85 9.25 -0.09 5.19
N ILE A 86 9.21 -0.92 6.23
CA ILE A 86 10.38 -1.57 6.79
C ILE A 86 10.97 -2.53 5.75
N GLU A 87 12.22 -2.28 5.40
CA GLU A 87 13.00 -3.10 4.48
C GLU A 87 14.36 -3.46 5.13
N LYS A 88 14.97 -4.57 4.69
CA LYS A 88 16.19 -5.10 5.32
C LYS A 88 17.41 -4.21 5.12
N ASP A 89 17.49 -3.54 3.98
CA ASP A 89 18.54 -2.59 3.64
C ASP A 89 18.51 -1.31 4.50
N LEU A 90 17.34 -0.97 5.04
CA LEU A 90 17.17 0.15 5.97
C LEU A 90 17.60 -0.19 7.40
N LEU A 91 17.86 -1.47 7.74
CA LEU A 91 18.26 -1.87 9.09
C LEU A 91 19.49 -1.10 9.57
N LYS A 92 19.37 -0.52 10.77
CA LYS A 92 20.47 0.03 11.54
C LYS A 92 20.60 -0.74 12.84
N THR A 93 21.77 -1.36 13.00
CA THR A 93 22.15 -2.03 14.23
C THR A 93 23.31 -1.30 14.90
N SER A 94 23.37 -1.44 16.21
CA SER A 94 24.51 -1.05 17.03
C SER A 94 25.72 -1.88 16.62
N TRP A 95 26.88 -1.22 16.48
CA TRP A 95 28.12 -1.94 16.16
C TRP A 95 28.66 -2.71 17.37
N VAL A 96 28.25 -2.35 18.58
CA VAL A 96 28.83 -2.86 19.84
C VAL A 96 28.25 -4.22 20.18
N ASP A 97 26.93 -4.35 20.14
CA ASP A 97 26.18 -5.53 20.60
C ASP A 97 25.28 -6.13 19.50
N GLY A 98 25.22 -5.50 18.32
CA GLY A 98 24.35 -5.96 17.22
C GLY A 98 22.87 -5.73 17.47
N SER A 99 22.49 -5.03 18.55
CA SER A 99 21.10 -4.74 18.86
C SER A 99 20.46 -3.87 17.77
N LEU A 100 19.16 -4.05 17.56
CA LEU A 100 18.40 -3.25 16.59
C LEU A 100 18.20 -1.84 17.15
N GLU A 101 18.77 -0.84 16.48
CA GLU A 101 18.54 0.58 16.79
C GLU A 101 17.28 1.11 16.07
N GLY A 102 17.01 0.62 14.86
CA GLY A 102 15.85 1.00 14.07
C GLY A 102 16.09 0.89 12.57
N PHE A 103 15.39 1.73 11.80
CA PHE A 103 15.44 1.77 10.34
C PHE A 103 15.81 3.17 9.85
N ARG A 104 16.80 3.27 8.95
CA ARG A 104 17.21 4.53 8.33
C ARG A 104 16.09 5.06 7.45
N CYS A 105 15.85 6.37 7.50
CA CYS A 105 14.95 7.04 6.57
C CYS A 105 15.50 6.94 5.14
N PRO A 106 14.70 6.52 4.14
CA PRO A 106 15.18 6.39 2.75
C PRO A 106 15.25 7.73 2.00
N GLN A 107 14.78 8.83 2.62
CA GLN A 107 14.82 10.15 2.00
C GLN A 107 16.28 10.65 1.94
N GLN A 108 16.76 10.97 0.73
CA GLN A 108 18.18 11.28 0.46
C GLN A 108 18.79 12.38 1.35
N SER A 109 17.97 13.32 1.82
CA SER A 109 18.39 14.45 2.66
C SER A 109 18.07 14.27 4.14
N CYS A 110 17.80 13.04 4.59
CA CYS A 110 17.39 12.73 5.96
C CYS A 110 18.21 11.58 6.53
N GLU A 111 18.89 11.83 7.65
CA GLU A 111 19.77 10.83 8.30
C GLU A 111 19.12 10.15 9.52
N ALA A 112 17.84 10.44 9.77
CA ALA A 112 17.10 9.89 10.90
C ALA A 112 17.06 8.36 10.90
N VAL A 113 17.19 7.79 12.10
CA VAL A 113 16.93 6.37 12.38
C VAL A 113 15.63 6.28 13.16
N VAL A 114 14.61 5.69 12.54
CA VAL A 114 13.28 5.54 13.12
C VAL A 114 13.22 4.24 13.92
N LYS A 115 12.89 4.33 15.21
CA LYS A 115 12.76 3.16 16.08
C LYS A 115 11.59 2.29 15.65
N TRP A 116 11.72 0.99 15.90
CA TRP A 116 10.64 0.02 15.73
C TRP A 116 10.00 -0.22 17.09
N GLU A 117 8.80 0.31 17.29
CA GLU A 117 8.00 0.17 18.53
C GLU A 117 6.90 -0.88 18.39
#